data_AF-K8GF52-F1
#
_entry.id   AF-K8GF52-F1
#
_cell.length_a   1.000
_cell.length_b   1.000
_cell.length_c   1.000
_cell.angle_alpha   90.00
_cell.angle_beta   90.00
_cell.angle_gamma   90.00
#
_symmetry.space_group_name_H-M   'P 1'
#
loop_
_entity.id
_entity.type
_entity.pdbx_description
1 polymer ?
#
loop_
_entity_poly.entity_id
_entity_poly.type
_entity_poly.pdbx_seq_one_letter_code
_entity_poly.pdbx_strand_id
1 'polypeptide(L)'
;MTQADLVQRAKQGDAAAIAALLNRVLGQHGITAVSQLDEHCLTIELKSAGKIQQQAVIASIQQGMKRLKPLRIQTVLVYGQAEGGANTWMESFMLDFFVPPTNSTKSPAVSQKTRNTSFAGSEMPLPRPTAKVYPLTKKIYAKPVPSPDSSTKRISLKAISLEANLISAHGWSSLLSGLILAIALFAIAPLKVLFRGFLVLVHEVGHAITHWAFGRPAIPTVNLYFGGGVTITFGQVWLVNVAIYLAIAYLIGRLRAYPRLQGAIGLATLVYTYCLFTRTNTMLSTLMGHGMELITTAVCLFLATSGYFCRIIGDRTIYAMLGFFTFFSDIEFSWKLLHDAEFRNWYEGGIGGMMDNDFVILANEYFGVNLSTIAQIFLLACLLTPAIAFLAWRYQPWLLSASRKWLQL
;
A
#
# COMPACT_ATOMS: atom_id res chain seq x y z
N MET A 1 -28.99 9.48 -8.65
CA MET A 1 -28.58 10.18 -7.41
C MET A 1 -27.07 10.20 -7.38
N THR A 2 -26.44 11.37 -7.28
CA THR A 2 -24.98 11.46 -7.31
C THR A 2 -24.38 11.09 -5.94
N GLN A 3 -23.10 10.71 -5.91
CA GLN A 3 -22.40 10.44 -4.65
C GLN A 3 -22.34 11.69 -3.74
N ALA A 4 -22.24 12.87 -4.34
CA ALA A 4 -22.25 14.14 -3.63
C ALA A 4 -23.59 14.37 -2.89
N ASP A 5 -24.72 14.11 -3.56
CA ASP A 5 -26.06 14.22 -2.95
C ASP A 5 -26.21 13.27 -1.76
N LEU A 6 -25.68 12.06 -1.92
CA LEU A 6 -25.77 11.00 -0.92
C LEU A 6 -24.96 11.35 0.34
N VAL A 7 -23.75 11.88 0.17
CA VAL A 7 -22.92 12.36 1.29
C VAL A 7 -23.56 13.57 1.97
N GLN A 8 -24.12 14.53 1.22
CA GLN A 8 -24.80 15.68 1.84
C GLN A 8 -26.01 15.27 2.68
N ARG A 9 -26.85 14.37 2.17
CA ARG A 9 -27.99 13.82 2.93
C ARG A 9 -27.53 13.09 4.19
N ALA A 10 -26.47 12.28 4.09
CA ALA A 10 -25.90 11.60 5.24
C ALA A 10 -25.37 12.59 6.30
N LYS A 11 -24.74 13.71 5.90
CA LYS A 11 -24.32 14.79 6.82
C LYS A 11 -25.50 15.45 7.54
N GLN A 12 -26.67 15.48 6.90
CA GLN A 12 -27.90 15.98 7.51
C GLN A 12 -28.55 14.97 8.48
N GLY A 13 -27.98 13.76 8.62
CA GLY A 13 -28.51 12.69 9.47
C GLY A 13 -29.53 11.80 8.77
N ASP A 14 -29.62 11.82 7.43
CA ASP A 14 -30.51 10.93 6.68
C ASP A 14 -30.05 9.47 6.87
N ALA A 15 -30.83 8.69 7.62
CA ALA A 15 -30.53 7.32 7.94
C ALA A 15 -30.48 6.42 6.69
N ALA A 16 -31.29 6.67 5.66
CA ALA A 16 -31.24 5.88 4.44
C ALA A 16 -29.98 6.19 3.63
N ALA A 17 -29.54 7.44 3.61
CA ALA A 17 -28.28 7.83 2.99
C ALA A 17 -27.07 7.22 3.72
N ILE A 18 -27.08 7.20 5.06
CA ILE A 18 -26.04 6.55 5.86
C ILE A 18 -25.99 5.04 5.61
N ALA A 19 -27.16 4.36 5.59
CA ALA A 19 -27.23 2.95 5.22
C ALA A 19 -26.65 2.69 3.82
N ALA A 20 -26.94 3.55 2.86
CA ALA A 20 -26.43 3.41 1.50
C ALA A 20 -24.89 3.59 1.43
N LEU A 21 -24.30 4.53 2.19
CA LEU A 21 -22.85 4.65 2.31
C LEU A 21 -22.23 3.41 2.97
N LEU A 22 -22.83 2.94 4.07
CA LEU A 22 -22.39 1.74 4.78
C LEU A 22 -22.44 0.50 3.89
N ASN A 23 -23.54 0.28 3.16
CA ASN A 23 -23.69 -0.83 2.22
C ASN A 23 -22.66 -0.81 1.10
N ARG A 24 -22.19 0.37 0.68
CA ARG A 24 -21.17 0.47 -0.36
C ARG A 24 -19.81 -0.06 0.12
N VAL A 25 -19.51 0.09 1.40
CA VAL A 25 -18.21 -0.31 1.99
C VAL A 25 -18.26 -1.66 2.70
N LEU A 26 -19.39 -2.01 3.32
CA LEU A 26 -19.57 -3.28 4.03
C LEU A 26 -20.16 -4.37 3.12
N GLY A 27 -20.88 -3.99 2.06
CA GLY A 27 -21.47 -4.92 1.10
C GLY A 27 -20.42 -5.77 0.36
N GLN A 28 -19.22 -5.24 0.14
CA GLN A 28 -18.08 -6.02 -0.40
C GLN A 28 -17.63 -7.15 0.54
N HIS A 29 -18.03 -7.13 1.81
CA HIS A 29 -17.78 -8.20 2.78
C HIS A 29 -19.02 -9.06 3.04
N GLY A 30 -20.05 -8.96 2.20
CA GLY A 30 -21.30 -9.69 2.38
C GLY A 30 -22.08 -9.24 3.62
N ILE A 31 -21.94 -7.98 4.01
CA ILE A 31 -22.66 -7.37 5.12
C ILE A 31 -23.63 -6.32 4.57
N THR A 32 -24.90 -6.47 4.88
CA THR A 32 -25.95 -5.50 4.56
C THR A 32 -26.23 -4.65 5.80
N ALA A 33 -26.19 -3.33 5.63
CA ALA A 33 -26.53 -2.34 6.64
C ALA A 33 -27.92 -1.77 6.38
N VAL A 34 -28.75 -1.72 7.42
CA VAL A 34 -29.97 -0.92 7.46
C VAL A 34 -29.80 0.06 8.60
N SER A 35 -30.21 1.30 8.42
CA SER A 35 -30.18 2.26 9.52
C SER A 35 -31.47 3.03 9.66
N GLN A 36 -31.77 3.33 10.91
CA GLN A 36 -32.91 4.13 11.35
C GLN A 36 -32.39 5.19 12.32
N LEU A 37 -32.92 6.39 12.21
CA LEU A 37 -32.62 7.48 13.14
C LEU A 37 -33.86 7.71 14.00
N ASP A 38 -33.71 7.54 15.30
CA ASP A 38 -34.70 7.91 16.29
C ASP A 38 -34.13 9.04 17.16
N GLU A 39 -34.76 10.22 17.10
CA GLU A 39 -34.27 11.48 17.66
C GLU A 39 -32.79 11.78 17.33
N HIS A 40 -31.89 11.40 18.24
CA HIS A 40 -30.45 11.61 18.18
C HIS A 40 -29.65 10.29 18.21
N CYS A 41 -30.32 9.15 18.18
CA CYS A 41 -29.74 7.83 18.18
C CYS A 41 -29.87 7.18 16.79
N LEU A 42 -28.75 6.99 16.11
CA LEU A 42 -28.71 6.22 14.87
C LEU A 42 -28.55 4.75 15.20
N THR A 43 -29.57 3.97 14.91
CA THR A 43 -29.53 2.50 14.97
C THR A 43 -29.08 1.96 13.62
N ILE A 44 -28.04 1.13 13.63
CA ILE A 44 -27.49 0.45 12.46
C ILE A 44 -27.62 -1.06 12.67
N GLU A 45 -28.43 -1.73 11.87
CA GLU A 45 -28.52 -3.17 11.82
C GLU A 45 -27.64 -3.72 10.70
N LEU A 46 -26.74 -4.64 11.04
CA LEU A 46 -25.84 -5.31 10.13
C LEU A 46 -26.22 -6.78 10.02
N LYS A 47 -26.54 -7.22 8.81
CA LYS A 47 -26.86 -8.62 8.49
C LYS A 47 -25.80 -9.21 7.59
N SER A 48 -25.34 -10.42 7.88
CA SER A 48 -24.38 -11.13 7.03
C SER A 48 -24.65 -12.62 7.01
N ALA A 49 -24.42 -13.26 5.87
CA ALA A 49 -24.40 -14.72 5.78
C ALA A 49 -23.21 -15.35 6.52
N GLY A 50 -22.16 -14.56 6.80
CA GLY A 50 -20.91 -15.02 7.42
C GLY A 50 -20.62 -14.42 8.79
N LYS A 51 -19.50 -14.83 9.40
CA LYS A 51 -19.03 -14.28 10.67
C LYS A 51 -18.59 -12.82 10.51
N ILE A 52 -19.33 -11.91 11.14
CA ILE A 52 -18.96 -10.50 11.25
C ILE A 52 -17.78 -10.33 12.23
N GLN A 53 -16.70 -9.68 11.79
CA GLN A 53 -15.60 -9.26 12.65
C GLN A 53 -15.99 -7.96 13.38
N GLN A 54 -16.64 -8.10 14.55
CA GLN A 54 -17.20 -6.98 15.33
C GLN A 54 -16.24 -5.79 15.44
N GLN A 55 -15.03 -6.00 15.95
CA GLN A 55 -14.08 -4.92 16.22
C GLN A 55 -13.70 -4.12 14.96
N ALA A 56 -13.50 -4.80 13.82
CA ALA A 56 -13.13 -4.16 12.57
C ALA A 56 -14.28 -3.32 11.99
N VAL A 57 -15.51 -3.85 12.08
CA VAL A 57 -16.71 -3.16 11.60
C VAL A 57 -17.06 -1.97 12.48
N ILE A 58 -16.99 -2.11 13.80
CA ILE A 58 -17.21 -1.00 14.73
C ILE A 58 -16.18 0.11 14.49
N ALA A 59 -14.90 -0.23 14.35
CA ALA A 59 -13.86 0.76 14.06
C ALA A 59 -14.15 1.52 12.74
N SER A 60 -14.61 0.80 11.71
CA SER A 60 -14.97 1.40 10.42
C SER A 60 -16.19 2.32 10.52
N ILE A 61 -17.23 1.93 11.25
CA ILE A 61 -18.41 2.77 11.47
C ILE A 61 -18.04 4.00 12.30
N GLN A 62 -17.31 3.83 13.40
CA GLN A 62 -16.85 4.94 14.24
C GLN A 62 -16.04 5.96 13.43
N GLN A 63 -15.09 5.49 12.62
CA GLN A 63 -14.29 6.34 11.75
C GLN A 63 -15.14 7.03 10.69
N GLY A 64 -16.06 6.31 10.04
CA GLY A 64 -17.00 6.87 9.07
C GLY A 64 -17.87 7.97 9.68
N MET A 65 -18.45 7.73 10.86
CA MET A 65 -19.28 8.70 11.56
C MET A 65 -18.49 9.92 12.04
N LYS A 66 -17.27 9.71 12.53
CA LYS A 66 -16.35 10.79 12.94
C LYS A 66 -16.01 11.73 11.79
N ARG A 67 -15.91 11.19 10.57
CA ARG A 67 -15.63 11.95 9.35
C ARG A 67 -16.87 12.62 8.78
N LEU A 68 -17.98 11.89 8.75
CA LEU A 68 -19.25 12.40 8.26
C LEU A 68 -19.72 13.60 9.08
N LYS A 69 -19.44 13.63 10.39
CA LYS A 69 -19.89 14.68 11.34
C LYS A 69 -21.38 15.00 11.15
N PRO A 70 -22.27 13.99 11.25
CA PRO A 70 -23.69 14.20 11.04
C PRO A 70 -24.25 15.16 12.09
N LEU A 71 -24.99 16.17 11.63
CA LEU A 71 -25.46 17.27 12.48
C LEU A 71 -26.47 16.85 13.56
N ARG A 72 -27.20 15.75 13.34
CA ARG A 72 -28.35 15.35 14.16
C ARG A 72 -28.13 14.10 15.00
N ILE A 73 -26.96 13.47 14.92
CA ILE A 73 -26.69 12.16 15.53
C ILE A 73 -25.69 12.34 16.67
N GLN A 74 -26.08 11.90 17.86
CA GLN A 74 -25.25 11.94 19.08
C GLN A 74 -24.73 10.56 19.44
N THR A 75 -25.60 9.55 19.34
CA THR A 75 -25.29 8.18 19.71
C THR A 75 -25.47 7.29 18.50
N VAL A 76 -24.57 6.34 18.34
CA VAL A 76 -24.68 5.30 17.31
C VAL A 76 -24.78 3.96 18.02
N LEU A 77 -25.82 3.21 17.68
CA LEU A 77 -26.10 1.89 18.21
C LEU A 77 -26.01 0.90 17.05
N VAL A 78 -25.08 -0.04 17.14
CA VAL A 78 -24.80 -1.00 16.07
C VAL A 78 -25.19 -2.39 16.54
N TYR A 79 -26.10 -3.02 15.81
CA TYR A 79 -26.50 -4.40 15.98
C TYR A 79 -25.89 -5.25 14.87
N GLY A 80 -25.10 -6.25 15.23
CA GLY A 80 -24.59 -7.25 14.29
C GLY A 80 -25.34 -8.56 14.44
N GLN A 81 -25.82 -9.13 13.33
CA GLN A 81 -26.44 -10.45 13.30
C GLN A 81 -25.94 -11.25 12.08
N ALA A 82 -25.29 -12.39 12.35
CA ALA A 82 -25.01 -13.39 11.33
C ALA A 82 -26.20 -14.33 11.12
N GLU A 83 -26.40 -14.80 9.88
CA GLU A 83 -27.37 -15.87 9.58
C GLU A 83 -27.10 -17.09 10.46
N GLY A 84 -28.16 -17.63 11.08
CA GLY A 84 -28.07 -18.71 12.07
C GLY A 84 -27.84 -18.26 13.51
N GLY A 85 -27.75 -16.95 13.80
CA GLY A 85 -27.81 -16.40 15.17
C GLY A 85 -26.56 -16.60 16.03
N ALA A 86 -25.51 -17.27 15.52
CA ALA A 86 -24.32 -17.62 16.27
C ALA A 86 -23.37 -16.43 16.58
N ASN A 87 -23.62 -15.25 16.00
CA ASN A 87 -22.76 -14.07 16.15
C ASN A 87 -23.60 -12.79 16.26
N THR A 88 -24.48 -12.75 17.26
CA THR A 88 -25.32 -11.59 17.58
C THR A 88 -24.66 -10.73 18.65
N TRP A 89 -24.48 -9.44 18.38
CA TRP A 89 -23.87 -8.50 19.31
C TRP A 89 -24.48 -7.11 19.14
N MET A 90 -24.30 -6.27 20.16
CA MET A 90 -24.73 -4.88 20.18
C MET A 90 -23.59 -4.04 20.77
N GLU A 91 -23.25 -2.95 20.08
CA GLU A 91 -22.25 -1.98 20.53
C GLU A 91 -22.85 -0.58 20.43
N SER A 92 -22.58 0.28 21.40
CA SER A 92 -22.96 1.70 21.35
C SER A 92 -21.77 2.60 21.58
N PHE A 93 -21.75 3.74 20.90
CA PHE A 93 -20.76 4.78 21.14
C PHE A 93 -21.34 6.17 20.88
N MET A 94 -20.80 7.16 21.58
CA MET A 94 -21.17 8.56 21.41
C MET A 94 -20.25 9.23 20.38
N LEU A 95 -20.79 10.22 19.68
CA LEU A 95 -20.07 11.11 18.79
C LEU A 95 -19.76 12.40 19.54
N ASP A 96 -18.48 12.67 19.79
CA ASP A 96 -17.97 13.79 20.61
C ASP A 96 -18.28 15.20 20.06
N PHE A 97 -19.09 15.33 19.02
CA PHE A 97 -19.37 16.60 18.33
C PHE A 97 -20.61 17.33 18.85
N PHE A 98 -21.36 16.75 19.77
CA PHE A 98 -22.55 17.37 20.35
C PHE A 98 -22.28 17.89 21.76
N VAL A 99 -22.44 19.20 21.96
CA VAL A 99 -22.46 19.83 23.29
C VAL A 99 -23.93 20.03 23.67
N PRO A 100 -24.54 19.15 24.49
CA PRO A 100 -25.86 19.42 25.06
C PRO A 100 -25.77 20.57 26.07
N PRO A 101 -26.83 21.37 26.27
CA PRO A 101 -26.96 22.15 27.49
C PRO A 101 -26.97 21.19 28.68
N THR A 102 -25.96 21.32 29.53
CA THR A 102 -25.70 20.47 30.70
C THR A 102 -26.90 20.41 31.64
N ASN A 103 -27.48 19.23 31.81
CA ASN A 103 -28.15 18.85 33.05
C ASN A 103 -27.63 17.49 33.50
N SER A 104 -26.92 17.54 34.62
CA SER A 104 -26.34 16.42 35.35
C SER A 104 -27.41 15.47 35.87
N THR A 105 -27.31 14.17 35.60
CA THR A 105 -27.75 13.15 36.56
C THR A 105 -26.89 11.90 36.45
N LYS A 106 -26.50 11.37 37.63
CA LYS A 106 -25.53 10.31 37.86
C LYS A 106 -26.13 8.89 37.75
N SER A 107 -25.22 7.93 37.50
CA SER A 107 -25.19 6.52 37.96
C SER A 107 -26.03 5.46 37.23
N PRO A 108 -25.72 4.15 37.40
CA PRO A 108 -24.48 3.49 37.86
C PRO A 108 -24.02 2.31 36.98
N ALA A 109 -22.81 1.82 37.30
CA ALA A 109 -22.12 0.67 36.71
C ALA A 109 -22.84 -0.68 36.92
N VAL A 110 -22.77 -1.56 35.91
CA VAL A 110 -23.18 -2.96 35.99
C VAL A 110 -21.96 -3.87 35.77
N SER A 111 -21.79 -4.75 36.76
CA SER A 111 -20.74 -5.76 36.93
C SER A 111 -20.87 -6.92 35.92
N GLN A 112 -19.79 -7.24 35.19
CA GLN A 112 -19.72 -8.44 34.35
C GLN A 112 -19.02 -9.58 35.09
N LYS A 113 -19.79 -10.64 35.31
CA LYS A 113 -19.38 -11.92 35.92
C LYS A 113 -18.81 -12.84 34.84
N THR A 114 -17.51 -13.12 34.92
CA THR A 114 -16.79 -14.08 34.07
C THR A 114 -17.26 -15.52 34.33
N ARG A 115 -17.60 -16.25 33.27
CA ARG A 115 -17.80 -17.70 33.31
C ARG A 115 -16.88 -18.36 32.29
N ASN A 116 -15.86 -19.03 32.80
CA ASN A 116 -14.98 -19.92 32.05
C ASN A 116 -15.74 -21.18 31.65
N THR A 117 -15.67 -21.57 30.38
CA THR A 117 -15.95 -22.94 29.95
C THR A 117 -14.91 -23.36 28.91
N SER A 118 -14.13 -24.36 29.29
CA SER A 118 -13.26 -25.14 28.41
C SER A 118 -14.09 -25.93 27.40
N PHE A 119 -13.63 -26.01 26.16
CA PHE A 119 -13.99 -27.11 25.26
C PHE A 119 -12.74 -27.66 24.59
N ALA A 120 -12.58 -28.97 24.74
CA ALA A 120 -11.56 -29.81 24.15
C ALA A 120 -12.07 -30.43 22.85
N GLY A 121 -11.14 -30.65 21.91
CA GLY A 121 -11.17 -31.75 20.93
C GLY A 121 -11.93 -31.54 19.63
N SER A 122 -11.22 -31.39 18.51
CA SER A 122 -10.94 -32.52 17.60
C SER A 122 -10.07 -32.04 16.44
N GLU A 123 -8.88 -32.61 16.30
CA GLU A 123 -8.00 -32.40 15.15
C GLU A 123 -8.54 -33.15 13.92
N MET A 124 -8.60 -32.45 12.78
CA MET A 124 -8.81 -33.05 11.46
C MET A 124 -7.48 -33.02 10.68
N PRO A 125 -7.10 -34.11 9.98
CA PRO A 125 -5.83 -34.19 9.29
C PRO A 125 -5.88 -33.45 7.94
N LEU A 126 -4.91 -32.58 7.69
CA LEU A 126 -4.71 -31.93 6.39
C LEU A 126 -3.96 -32.86 5.42
N PRO A 127 -4.34 -32.89 4.12
CA PRO A 127 -3.63 -33.67 3.12
C PRO A 127 -2.28 -33.03 2.74
N ARG A 128 -1.24 -33.87 2.67
CA ARG A 128 0.10 -33.51 2.16
C ARG A 128 0.03 -33.17 0.66
N PRO A 129 0.55 -32.01 0.22
CA PRO A 129 0.81 -31.77 -1.19
C PRO A 129 2.12 -32.45 -1.60
N THR A 130 2.03 -33.45 -2.47
CA THR A 130 3.18 -34.00 -3.21
C THR A 130 3.56 -33.04 -4.33
N ALA A 131 4.55 -32.18 -4.09
CA ALA A 131 5.16 -31.37 -5.14
C ALA A 131 6.04 -32.25 -6.04
N LYS A 132 5.67 -32.39 -7.31
CA LYS A 132 6.53 -32.96 -8.35
C LYS A 132 7.69 -32.00 -8.62
N VAL A 133 8.89 -32.42 -8.25
CA VAL A 133 10.15 -31.75 -8.56
C VAL A 133 10.44 -31.94 -10.04
N TYR A 134 10.41 -30.87 -10.83
CA TYR A 134 10.93 -30.87 -12.20
C TYR A 134 12.45 -30.70 -12.16
N PRO A 135 13.24 -31.58 -12.80
CA PRO A 135 14.68 -31.43 -12.85
C PRO A 135 15.05 -30.23 -13.73
N LEU A 136 15.70 -29.24 -13.12
CA LEU A 136 16.40 -28.16 -13.80
C LEU A 136 17.56 -28.76 -14.62
N THR A 137 17.33 -28.98 -15.92
CA THR A 137 18.38 -29.33 -16.88
C THR A 137 19.29 -28.13 -17.10
N LYS A 138 20.34 -28.09 -16.27
CA LYS A 138 21.44 -27.14 -16.33
C LYS A 138 22.33 -27.45 -17.55
N LYS A 139 21.94 -27.03 -18.77
CA LYS A 139 22.90 -26.90 -19.87
C LYS A 139 23.73 -25.63 -19.65
N ILE A 140 24.72 -25.75 -18.76
CA ILE A 140 25.84 -24.81 -18.71
C ILE A 140 26.70 -25.12 -19.93
N TYR A 141 26.88 -24.13 -20.79
CA TYR A 141 27.95 -24.10 -21.77
C TYR A 141 29.29 -24.23 -21.04
N ALA A 142 29.87 -25.43 -21.03
CA ALA A 142 31.25 -25.65 -20.65
C ALA A 142 32.13 -25.02 -21.74
N LYS A 143 32.63 -23.81 -21.50
CA LYS A 143 33.83 -23.34 -22.19
C LYS A 143 35.02 -24.17 -21.68
N PRO A 144 35.90 -24.68 -22.56
CA PRO A 144 37.05 -25.45 -22.14
C PRO A 144 37.97 -24.59 -21.26
N VAL A 145 38.39 -25.19 -20.15
CA VAL A 145 39.40 -24.64 -19.23
C VAL A 145 40.74 -24.64 -19.98
N PRO A 146 41.42 -23.50 -20.15
CA PRO A 146 42.78 -23.48 -20.69
C PRO A 146 43.75 -24.11 -19.68
N SER A 147 44.66 -24.94 -20.20
CA SER A 147 45.83 -25.50 -19.52
C SER A 147 46.56 -24.46 -18.64
N PRO A 148 47.07 -24.84 -17.45
CA PRO A 148 47.80 -23.96 -16.55
C PRO A 148 49.22 -23.77 -17.07
N ASP A 149 49.40 -22.94 -18.09
CA ASP A 149 50.73 -22.53 -18.51
C ASP A 149 51.18 -21.30 -17.71
N SER A 150 52.29 -21.50 -17.01
CA SER A 150 52.94 -20.58 -16.09
C SER A 150 53.44 -19.34 -16.82
N SER A 151 52.65 -18.28 -16.82
CA SER A 151 53.18 -16.93 -16.95
C SER A 151 52.39 -16.02 -16.03
N THR A 152 53.12 -15.43 -15.09
CA THR A 152 52.68 -14.45 -14.10
C THR A 152 52.22 -13.18 -14.80
N LYS A 153 51.10 -13.24 -15.52
CA LYS A 153 50.36 -12.06 -15.93
C LYS A 153 49.79 -11.49 -14.64
N ARG A 154 50.49 -10.51 -14.07
CA ARG A 154 49.87 -9.45 -13.27
C ARG A 154 48.56 -9.14 -13.98
N ILE A 155 47.44 -9.52 -13.36
CA ILE A 155 46.14 -8.98 -13.72
C ILE A 155 46.29 -7.51 -13.36
N SER A 156 46.81 -6.73 -14.31
CA SER A 156 46.64 -5.29 -14.35
C SER A 156 45.15 -5.13 -14.18
N LEU A 157 44.75 -4.70 -12.97
CA LEU A 157 43.43 -4.24 -12.66
C LEU A 157 43.13 -3.19 -13.71
N LYS A 158 42.52 -3.65 -14.80
CA LYS A 158 42.08 -2.84 -15.92
C LYS A 158 41.34 -1.70 -15.23
N ALA A 159 41.93 -0.51 -15.29
CA ALA A 159 41.33 0.69 -14.74
C ALA A 159 39.87 0.61 -15.17
N ILE A 160 38.96 0.41 -14.20
CA ILE A 160 37.54 0.42 -14.47
C ILE A 160 37.34 1.83 -14.98
N SER A 161 37.25 1.98 -16.30
CA SER A 161 37.03 3.28 -16.88
C SER A 161 35.72 3.73 -16.26
N LEU A 162 35.78 4.81 -15.48
CA LEU A 162 34.63 5.47 -14.87
C LEU A 162 33.78 6.16 -15.94
N GLU A 163 33.81 5.63 -17.15
CA GLU A 163 33.01 6.07 -18.25
C GLU A 163 31.58 5.67 -17.94
N ALA A 164 30.73 6.68 -17.95
CA ALA A 164 29.33 6.47 -17.67
C ALA A 164 28.72 5.58 -18.77
N ASN A 165 27.73 4.78 -18.39
CA ASN A 165 27.09 3.83 -19.30
C ASN A 165 26.36 4.57 -20.42
N LEU A 166 26.51 4.09 -21.65
CA LEU A 166 25.66 4.48 -22.77
C LEU A 166 24.51 3.49 -22.90
N ILE A 167 23.34 3.96 -23.29
CA ILE A 167 22.21 3.07 -23.60
C ILE A 167 22.55 2.36 -24.91
N SER A 168 22.51 1.03 -24.89
CA SER A 168 22.73 0.21 -26.09
C SER A 168 21.63 0.45 -27.13
N ALA A 169 21.91 0.22 -28.41
CA ALA A 169 20.89 0.32 -29.47
C ALA A 169 19.64 -0.54 -29.17
N HIS A 170 19.85 -1.74 -28.63
CA HIS A 170 18.77 -2.60 -28.13
C HIS A 170 17.99 -1.97 -26.98
N GLY A 171 18.66 -1.25 -26.07
CA GLY A 171 18.00 -0.53 -24.97
C GLY A 171 17.09 0.58 -25.49
N TRP A 172 17.57 1.38 -26.44
CA TRP A 172 16.77 2.39 -27.11
C TRP A 172 15.58 1.80 -27.86
N SER A 173 15.79 0.72 -28.61
CA SER A 173 14.72 0.02 -29.31
C SER A 173 13.65 -0.53 -28.35
N SER A 174 14.06 -1.12 -27.23
CA SER A 174 13.14 -1.60 -26.19
C SER A 174 12.38 -0.48 -25.49
N LEU A 175 13.03 0.64 -25.19
CA LEU A 175 12.36 1.82 -24.62
C LEU A 175 11.34 2.40 -25.59
N LEU A 176 11.70 2.57 -26.86
CA LEU A 176 10.80 3.13 -27.88
C LEU A 176 9.60 2.20 -28.13
N SER A 177 9.85 0.89 -28.29
CA SER A 177 8.77 -0.09 -28.46
C SER A 177 7.86 -0.17 -27.23
N GLY A 178 8.44 -0.14 -26.02
CA GLY A 178 7.66 -0.12 -24.78
C GLY A 178 6.84 1.16 -24.62
N LEU A 179 7.39 2.32 -25.00
CA LEU A 179 6.68 3.59 -25.01
C LEU A 179 5.47 3.56 -25.94
N ILE A 180 5.64 3.06 -27.18
CA ILE A 180 4.55 2.92 -28.16
C ILE A 180 3.46 2.00 -27.60
N LEU A 181 3.84 0.86 -27.01
CA LEU A 181 2.89 -0.06 -26.40
C LEU A 181 2.16 0.58 -25.21
N ALA A 182 2.87 1.31 -24.34
CA ALA A 182 2.25 2.00 -23.21
C ALA A 182 1.21 3.03 -23.66
N ILE A 183 1.52 3.82 -24.70
CA ILE A 183 0.57 4.76 -25.31
C ILE A 183 -0.65 4.03 -25.87
N ALA A 184 -0.44 2.91 -26.59
CA ALA A 184 -1.54 2.10 -27.12
C ALA A 184 -2.44 1.54 -26.00
N LEU A 185 -1.86 0.98 -24.93
CA LEU A 185 -2.60 0.50 -23.76
C LEU A 185 -3.37 1.63 -23.07
N PHE A 186 -2.77 2.82 -22.99
CA PHE A 186 -3.38 3.98 -22.37
C PHE A 186 -4.52 4.58 -23.20
N ALA A 187 -4.45 4.48 -24.53
CA ALA A 187 -5.47 5.00 -25.44
C ALA A 187 -6.69 4.07 -25.56
N ILE A 188 -6.50 2.76 -25.45
CA ILE A 188 -7.55 1.76 -25.64
C ILE A 188 -8.25 1.47 -24.31
N ALA A 189 -9.49 1.95 -24.15
CA ALA A 189 -10.20 1.93 -22.87
C ALA A 189 -10.25 0.56 -22.15
N PRO A 190 -10.58 -0.58 -22.81
CA PRO A 190 -10.57 -1.89 -22.15
C PRO A 190 -9.20 -2.29 -21.61
N LEU A 191 -8.13 -1.98 -22.36
CA LEU A 191 -6.76 -2.30 -21.96
C LEU A 191 -6.30 -1.38 -20.83
N LYS A 192 -6.66 -0.09 -20.89
CA LYS A 192 -6.42 0.86 -19.80
C LYS A 192 -7.03 0.38 -18.48
N VAL A 193 -8.26 -0.15 -18.50
CA VAL A 193 -8.92 -0.70 -17.30
C VAL A 193 -8.17 -1.92 -16.76
N LEU A 194 -7.75 -2.85 -17.63
CA LEU A 194 -6.99 -4.02 -17.22
C LEU A 194 -5.67 -3.65 -16.52
N PHE A 195 -4.90 -2.73 -17.11
CA PHE A 195 -3.62 -2.31 -16.54
C PHE A 195 -3.76 -1.34 -15.36
N ARG A 196 -4.89 -0.65 -15.21
CA ARG A 196 -5.22 0.02 -13.95
C ARG A 196 -5.33 -0.98 -12.80
N GLY A 197 -5.79 -2.21 -13.03
CA GLY A 197 -5.75 -3.27 -12.02
C GLY A 197 -4.33 -3.61 -11.55
N PHE A 198 -3.37 -3.64 -12.47
CA PHE A 198 -1.95 -3.78 -12.12
C PHE A 198 -1.44 -2.60 -11.29
N LEU A 199 -1.78 -1.37 -11.69
CA LEU A 199 -1.36 -0.16 -10.95
C LEU A 199 -1.91 -0.17 -9.51
N VAL A 200 -3.20 -0.44 -9.35
CA VAL A 200 -3.84 -0.59 -8.03
C VAL A 200 -3.15 -1.70 -7.22
N LEU A 201 -2.81 -2.83 -7.83
CA LEU A 201 -2.08 -3.87 -7.10
C LEU A 201 -0.72 -3.37 -6.58
N VAL A 202 0.05 -2.67 -7.43
CA VAL A 202 1.35 -2.08 -7.04
C VAL A 202 1.18 -1.09 -5.89
N HIS A 203 0.14 -0.27 -5.96
CA HIS A 203 -0.24 0.69 -4.93
C HIS A 203 -0.52 0.00 -3.59
N GLU A 204 -1.43 -0.97 -3.57
CA GLU A 204 -1.78 -1.69 -2.33
C GLU A 204 -0.59 -2.48 -1.77
N VAL A 205 0.26 -3.03 -2.64
CA VAL A 205 1.51 -3.69 -2.21
C VAL A 205 2.45 -2.70 -1.51
N GLY A 206 2.48 -1.43 -1.94
CA GLY A 206 3.24 -0.37 -1.29
C GLY A 206 2.81 -0.12 0.16
N HIS A 207 1.50 0.01 0.40
CA HIS A 207 0.95 0.08 1.76
C HIS A 207 1.30 -1.17 2.55
N ALA A 208 1.04 -2.35 1.99
CA ALA A 208 1.21 -3.62 2.68
C ALA A 208 2.67 -3.86 3.11
N ILE A 209 3.64 -3.66 2.21
CA ILE A 209 5.07 -3.81 2.51
C ILE A 209 5.47 -2.89 3.66
N THR A 210 5.04 -1.63 3.62
CA THR A 210 5.41 -0.64 4.63
C THR A 210 4.77 -0.96 5.98
N HIS A 211 3.52 -1.42 5.98
CA HIS A 211 2.87 -1.92 7.20
C HIS A 211 3.62 -3.12 7.80
N TRP A 212 4.01 -4.09 6.98
CA TRP A 212 4.83 -5.23 7.42
C TRP A 212 6.18 -4.78 8.00
N ALA A 213 6.83 -3.78 7.39
CA ALA A 213 8.07 -3.21 7.91
C ALA A 213 7.90 -2.58 9.31
N PHE A 214 6.71 -2.11 9.66
CA PHE A 214 6.39 -1.60 11.00
C PHE A 214 5.65 -2.61 11.90
N GLY A 215 5.70 -3.89 11.55
CA GLY A 215 5.14 -4.99 12.34
C GLY A 215 3.63 -5.06 12.32
N ARG A 216 2.96 -4.45 11.34
CA ARG A 216 1.51 -4.58 11.12
C ARG A 216 1.29 -5.51 9.94
N PRO A 217 0.87 -6.76 10.17
CA PRO A 217 0.48 -7.63 9.08
C PRO A 217 -0.55 -6.91 8.21
N ALA A 218 -0.40 -7.01 6.89
CA ALA A 218 -1.29 -6.35 5.95
C ALA A 218 -1.47 -7.22 4.70
N ILE A 219 -2.68 -7.19 4.13
CA ILE A 219 -3.04 -7.94 2.93
C ILE A 219 -3.53 -6.94 1.88
N PRO A 220 -2.82 -6.79 0.75
CA PRO A 220 -3.28 -5.94 -0.34
C PRO A 220 -4.46 -6.61 -1.05
N THR A 221 -5.53 -5.86 -1.32
CA THR A 221 -6.68 -6.36 -2.07
C THR A 221 -7.06 -5.41 -3.20
N VAL A 222 -7.32 -5.98 -4.38
CA VAL A 222 -7.70 -5.21 -5.58
C VAL A 222 -9.21 -5.33 -5.77
N ASN A 223 -9.89 -4.21 -5.91
CA ASN A 223 -11.33 -4.14 -6.18
C ASN A 223 -11.59 -3.45 -7.53
N LEU A 224 -11.57 -4.25 -8.60
CA LEU A 224 -11.83 -3.75 -9.95
C LEU A 224 -13.26 -3.23 -10.13
N TYR A 225 -14.23 -3.69 -9.32
CA TYR A 225 -15.63 -3.28 -9.44
C TYR A 225 -15.83 -1.79 -9.11
N PHE A 226 -15.11 -1.29 -8.09
CA PHE A 226 -15.13 0.14 -7.74
C PHE A 226 -13.90 0.90 -8.27
N GLY A 227 -13.03 0.25 -9.05
CA GLY A 227 -11.86 0.87 -9.66
C GLY A 227 -10.77 1.29 -8.68
N GLY A 228 -10.66 0.61 -7.53
CA GLY A 228 -9.72 0.95 -6.46
C GLY A 228 -9.17 -0.29 -5.74
N GLY A 229 -8.41 -0.07 -4.68
CA GLY A 229 -7.88 -1.11 -3.81
C GLY A 229 -8.10 -0.75 -2.34
N VAL A 230 -7.95 -1.75 -1.48
CA VAL A 230 -7.91 -1.56 -0.02
C VAL A 230 -6.85 -2.48 0.54
N THR A 231 -5.96 -1.94 1.36
CA THR A 231 -5.04 -2.73 2.15
C THR A 231 -5.65 -3.00 3.52
N ILE A 232 -5.96 -4.26 3.78
CA ILE A 232 -6.48 -4.69 5.08
C ILE A 232 -5.30 -4.74 6.03
N THR A 233 -5.30 -3.89 7.05
CA THR A 233 -4.22 -3.78 8.03
C THR A 233 -4.65 -4.35 9.37
N PHE A 234 -3.75 -5.11 9.99
CA PHE A 234 -3.94 -5.66 11.32
C PHE A 234 -3.18 -4.84 12.36
N GLY A 235 -3.52 -5.06 13.63
CA GLY A 235 -2.81 -4.46 14.77
C GLY A 235 -1.32 -4.81 14.74
N GLN A 236 -0.51 -3.98 15.39
CA GLN A 236 0.92 -4.21 15.46
C GLN A 236 1.24 -5.47 16.27
N VAL A 237 2.03 -6.37 15.69
CA VAL A 237 2.46 -7.62 16.29
C VAL A 237 3.91 -7.49 16.72
N TRP A 238 4.15 -7.47 18.04
CA TRP A 238 5.49 -7.26 18.61
C TRP A 238 6.52 -8.31 18.15
N LEU A 239 6.10 -9.57 17.90
CA LEU A 239 6.97 -10.62 17.38
C LEU A 239 7.59 -10.27 16.02
N VAL A 240 6.84 -9.60 15.13
CA VAL A 240 7.36 -9.18 13.82
C VAL A 240 8.46 -8.14 14.01
N ASN A 241 8.26 -7.18 14.92
CA ASN A 241 9.29 -6.19 15.26
C ASN A 241 10.55 -6.85 15.85
N VAL A 242 10.39 -7.83 16.74
CA VAL A 242 11.53 -8.59 17.29
C VAL A 242 12.29 -9.30 16.17
N ALA A 243 11.58 -9.94 15.23
CA ALA A 243 12.22 -10.58 14.08
C ALA A 243 13.00 -9.58 13.21
N ILE A 244 12.47 -8.37 13.00
CA ILE A 244 13.17 -7.28 12.28
C ILE A 244 14.45 -6.87 13.03
N TYR A 245 14.38 -6.62 14.33
CA TYR A 245 15.58 -6.28 15.11
C TYR A 245 16.61 -7.41 15.15
N LEU A 246 16.18 -8.67 15.23
CA LEU A 246 17.07 -9.82 15.12
C LEU A 246 17.73 -9.91 13.74
N ALA A 247 17.00 -9.63 12.67
CA ALA A 247 17.56 -9.58 11.32
C ALA A 247 18.60 -8.46 11.16
N ILE A 248 18.32 -7.28 11.73
CA ILE A 248 19.27 -6.16 11.79
C ILE A 248 20.52 -6.55 12.60
N ALA A 249 20.36 -7.13 13.79
CA ALA A 249 21.46 -7.56 14.64
C ALA A 249 22.32 -8.63 13.94
N TYR A 250 21.69 -9.59 13.26
CA TYR A 250 22.37 -10.59 12.44
C TYR A 250 23.14 -9.93 11.29
N LEU A 251 22.54 -8.96 10.60
CA LEU A 251 23.19 -8.22 9.51
C LEU A 251 24.41 -7.44 10.00
N ILE A 252 24.31 -6.74 11.14
CA ILE A 252 25.44 -6.07 11.80
C ILE A 252 26.54 -7.09 12.14
N GLY A 253 26.17 -8.27 12.65
CA GLY A 253 27.09 -9.37 12.94
C GLY A 253 27.81 -9.91 11.69
N ARG A 254 27.09 -10.02 10.56
CA ARG A 254 27.66 -10.45 9.28
C ARG A 254 28.58 -9.40 8.64
N LEU A 255 28.33 -8.13 8.91
CA LEU A 255 29.05 -7.00 8.31
C LEU A 255 30.13 -6.42 9.24
N ARG A 256 30.62 -7.20 10.21
CA ARG A 256 31.69 -6.80 11.14
C ARG A 256 32.98 -6.32 10.47
N ALA A 257 33.24 -6.73 9.24
CA ALA A 257 34.39 -6.26 8.46
C ALA A 257 34.24 -4.84 7.90
N TYR A 258 33.04 -4.23 7.99
CA TYR A 258 32.70 -2.97 7.34
C TYR A 258 32.10 -1.97 8.35
N PRO A 259 32.92 -1.31 9.19
CA PRO A 259 32.44 -0.51 10.34
C PRO A 259 31.56 0.68 9.91
N ARG A 260 31.82 1.31 8.77
CA ARG A 260 30.97 2.40 8.25
C ARG A 260 29.57 1.92 7.88
N LEU A 261 29.48 0.74 7.28
CA LEU A 261 28.19 0.13 6.96
C LEU A 261 27.44 -0.24 8.24
N GLN A 262 28.14 -0.71 9.28
CA GLN A 262 27.52 -0.91 10.60
C GLN A 262 27.01 0.40 11.20
N GLY A 263 27.79 1.49 11.12
CA GLY A 263 27.36 2.81 11.56
C GLY A 263 26.12 3.30 10.80
N ALA A 264 26.08 3.12 9.48
CA ALA A 264 24.92 3.46 8.66
C ALA A 264 23.69 2.60 9.01
N ILE A 265 23.86 1.28 9.20
CA ILE A 265 22.78 0.39 9.66
C ILE A 265 22.32 0.80 11.06
N GLY A 266 23.22 1.16 11.97
CA GLY A 266 22.91 1.66 13.30
C GLY A 266 22.08 2.94 13.26
N LEU A 267 22.49 3.92 12.47
CA LEU A 267 21.73 5.15 12.25
C LEU A 267 20.35 4.86 11.62
N ALA A 268 20.30 4.02 10.59
CA ALA A 268 19.04 3.60 9.98
C ALA A 268 18.13 2.88 10.97
N THR A 269 18.70 2.09 11.88
CA THR A 269 17.97 1.43 12.96
C THR A 269 17.38 2.45 13.94
N LEU A 270 18.15 3.48 14.34
CA LEU A 270 17.65 4.56 15.20
C LEU A 270 16.49 5.31 14.54
N VAL A 271 16.62 5.66 13.25
CA VAL A 271 15.54 6.31 12.48
C VAL A 271 14.33 5.39 12.37
N TYR A 272 14.53 4.11 12.08
CA TYR A 272 13.48 3.11 12.04
C TYR A 272 12.74 3.00 13.38
N THR A 273 13.48 2.89 14.49
CA THR A 273 12.92 2.83 15.84
C THR A 273 12.11 4.09 16.15
N TYR A 274 12.60 5.27 15.79
CA TYR A 274 11.83 6.51 15.94
C TYR A 274 10.53 6.48 15.15
N CYS A 275 10.57 6.07 13.87
CA CYS A 275 9.36 5.93 13.04
C CYS A 275 8.40 4.89 13.61
N LEU A 276 8.92 3.78 14.15
CA LEU A 276 8.14 2.68 14.72
C LEU A 276 7.28 3.14 15.90
N PHE A 277 7.79 4.05 16.74
CA PHE A 277 7.08 4.52 17.93
C PHE A 277 6.31 5.83 17.74
N THR A 278 6.30 6.39 16.53
CA THR A 278 5.62 7.66 16.21
C THR A 278 4.53 7.45 15.15
N ARG A 279 3.71 8.48 14.92
CA ARG A 279 2.72 8.50 13.81
C ARG A 279 3.39 8.49 12.42
N THR A 280 4.70 8.65 12.36
CA THR A 280 5.45 8.58 11.12
C THR A 280 5.34 7.20 10.46
N ASN A 281 5.16 6.11 11.22
CA ASN A 281 4.93 4.79 10.60
C ASN A 281 3.65 4.75 9.74
N THR A 282 2.53 5.31 10.21
CA THR A 282 1.27 5.34 9.46
C THR A 282 1.34 6.34 8.32
N MET A 283 1.98 7.48 8.54
CA MET A 283 2.24 8.46 7.48
C MET A 283 3.03 7.84 6.32
N LEU A 284 4.14 7.15 6.63
CA LEU A 284 4.95 6.47 5.63
C LEU A 284 4.18 5.36 4.94
N SER A 285 3.38 4.57 5.68
CA SER A 285 2.50 3.58 5.09
C SER A 285 1.51 4.20 4.10
N THR A 286 0.86 5.32 4.43
CA THR A 286 -0.06 6.03 3.52
C THR A 286 0.66 6.62 2.31
N LEU A 287 1.86 7.18 2.49
CA LEU A 287 2.66 7.69 1.38
C LEU A 287 3.07 6.58 0.40
N MET A 288 3.27 5.36 0.91
CA MET A 288 3.91 4.30 0.15
C MET A 288 3.03 3.62 -0.89
N GLY A 289 1.72 3.88 -0.93
CA GLY A 289 0.88 3.46 -2.05
C GLY A 289 1.39 4.05 -3.36
N HIS A 290 1.23 5.37 -3.51
CA HIS A 290 1.76 6.14 -4.63
C HIS A 290 3.30 6.09 -4.73
N GLY A 291 4.01 6.02 -3.59
CA GLY A 291 5.46 5.90 -3.62
C GLY A 291 5.95 4.59 -4.26
N MET A 292 5.21 3.49 -4.14
CA MET A 292 5.55 2.22 -4.78
C MET A 292 5.30 2.24 -6.30
N GLU A 293 4.35 3.06 -6.77
CA GLU A 293 4.15 3.33 -8.20
C GLU A 293 5.38 4.03 -8.81
N LEU A 294 5.92 5.04 -8.12
CA LEU A 294 7.16 5.72 -8.52
C LEU A 294 8.37 4.77 -8.52
N ILE A 295 8.53 3.95 -7.47
CA ILE A 295 9.59 2.95 -7.39
C ILE A 295 9.46 1.96 -8.54
N THR A 296 8.25 1.49 -8.83
CA THR A 296 7.98 0.54 -9.93
C THR A 296 8.34 1.17 -11.27
N THR A 297 7.94 2.42 -11.52
CA THR A 297 8.34 3.17 -12.71
C THR A 297 9.86 3.25 -12.84
N ALA A 298 10.56 3.65 -11.79
CA ALA A 298 12.02 3.77 -11.80
C ALA A 298 12.72 2.43 -12.08
N VAL A 299 12.30 1.37 -11.38
CA VAL A 299 12.87 0.02 -11.52
C VAL A 299 12.59 -0.53 -12.91
N CYS A 300 11.37 -0.44 -13.42
CA CYS A 300 11.00 -0.90 -14.75
C CYS A 300 11.82 -0.21 -15.85
N LEU A 301 11.94 1.11 -15.81
CA LEU A 301 12.76 1.86 -16.79
C LEU A 301 14.26 1.56 -16.64
N PHE A 302 14.75 1.37 -15.41
CA PHE A 302 16.13 0.91 -15.17
C PHE A 302 16.37 -0.50 -15.74
N LEU A 303 15.43 -1.43 -15.59
CA LEU A 303 15.57 -2.78 -16.13
C LEU A 303 15.48 -2.81 -17.65
N ALA A 304 14.61 -1.98 -18.25
CA ALA A 304 14.53 -1.83 -19.69
C ALA A 304 15.84 -1.28 -20.29
N THR A 305 16.42 -0.25 -19.67
CA THR A 305 17.69 0.37 -20.11
C THR A 305 18.88 -0.57 -19.91
N SER A 306 19.00 -1.19 -18.74
CA SER A 306 20.16 -1.99 -18.35
C SER A 306 20.13 -3.42 -18.89
N GLY A 307 18.96 -4.07 -18.91
CA GLY A 307 18.81 -5.48 -19.27
C GLY A 307 19.26 -6.48 -18.20
N TYR A 308 19.51 -6.06 -16.95
CA TYR A 308 20.10 -6.93 -15.90
C TYR A 308 19.34 -8.23 -15.62
N PHE A 309 18.01 -8.22 -15.71
CA PHE A 309 17.16 -9.39 -15.44
C PHE A 309 16.42 -9.92 -16.66
N CYS A 310 16.77 -9.44 -17.85
CA CYS A 310 16.13 -9.84 -19.09
C CYS A 310 16.72 -11.18 -19.57
N ARG A 311 15.90 -12.23 -19.52
CA ARG A 311 16.28 -13.60 -19.92
C ARG A 311 15.72 -13.97 -21.29
N ILE A 312 14.56 -13.44 -21.64
CA ILE A 312 13.90 -13.71 -22.91
C ILE A 312 13.81 -12.45 -23.76
N ILE A 313 13.66 -12.67 -25.07
CA ILE A 313 13.41 -11.60 -26.03
C ILE A 313 12.07 -10.97 -25.66
N GLY A 314 12.06 -9.65 -25.47
CA GLY A 314 10.87 -8.88 -25.10
C GLY A 314 10.79 -8.42 -23.66
N ASP A 315 11.56 -9.01 -22.72
CA ASP A 315 11.54 -8.60 -21.30
C ASP A 315 11.76 -7.09 -21.13
N ARG A 316 12.77 -6.54 -21.84
CA ARG A 316 13.07 -5.11 -21.82
C ARG A 316 11.91 -4.25 -22.30
N THR A 317 11.21 -4.69 -23.34
CA THR A 317 10.05 -3.99 -23.91
C THR A 317 8.87 -4.05 -22.95
N ILE A 318 8.62 -5.18 -22.29
CA ILE A 318 7.58 -5.31 -21.27
C ILE A 318 7.88 -4.41 -20.07
N TYR A 319 9.12 -4.39 -19.58
CA TYR A 319 9.51 -3.47 -18.50
C TYR A 319 9.35 -2.01 -18.90
N ALA A 320 9.79 -1.62 -20.11
CA ALA A 320 9.59 -0.27 -20.61
C ALA A 320 8.10 0.09 -20.69
N MET A 321 7.27 -0.82 -21.22
CA MET A 321 5.83 -0.66 -21.32
C MET A 321 5.17 -0.45 -19.95
N LEU A 322 5.47 -1.30 -18.96
CA LEU A 322 4.93 -1.15 -17.61
C LEU A 322 5.38 0.16 -16.95
N GLY A 323 6.67 0.51 -17.08
CA GLY A 323 7.21 1.76 -16.53
C GLY A 323 6.55 3.00 -17.13
N PHE A 324 6.41 3.06 -18.46
CA PHE A 324 5.74 4.18 -19.12
C PHE A 324 4.23 4.22 -18.84
N PHE A 325 3.56 3.07 -18.77
CA PHE A 325 2.12 3.02 -18.44
C PHE A 325 1.84 3.57 -17.03
N THR A 326 2.62 3.14 -16.04
CA THR A 326 2.53 3.67 -14.66
C THR A 326 2.82 5.17 -14.66
N PHE A 327 3.93 5.60 -15.27
CA PHE A 327 4.28 7.02 -15.40
C PHE A 327 3.16 7.89 -15.98
N PHE A 328 2.52 7.46 -17.09
CA PHE A 328 1.41 8.21 -17.68
C PHE A 328 0.16 8.22 -16.81
N SER A 329 -0.11 7.12 -16.10
CA SER A 329 -1.23 7.02 -15.18
C SER A 329 -1.07 7.98 -14.00
N ASP A 330 0.13 8.05 -13.42
CA ASP A 330 0.42 8.92 -12.27
C ASP A 330 0.41 10.41 -12.66
N ILE A 331 0.88 10.74 -13.86
CA ILE A 331 0.76 12.09 -14.44
C ILE A 331 -0.71 12.44 -14.69
N GLU A 332 -1.49 11.57 -15.34
CA GLU A 332 -2.92 11.81 -15.59
C GLU A 332 -3.66 12.03 -14.28
N PHE A 333 -3.40 11.17 -13.29
CA PHE A 333 -3.98 11.26 -11.96
C PHE A 333 -3.68 12.60 -11.30
N SER A 334 -2.40 12.99 -11.25
CA SER A 334 -1.98 14.27 -10.66
C SER A 334 -2.56 15.46 -11.41
N TRP A 335 -2.56 15.41 -12.75
CA TRP A 335 -3.09 16.47 -13.60
C TRP A 335 -4.58 16.69 -13.38
N LYS A 336 -5.37 15.61 -13.34
CA LYS A 336 -6.80 15.66 -13.02
C LYS A 336 -7.04 16.22 -11.63
N LEU A 337 -6.26 15.78 -10.63
CA LEU A 337 -6.39 16.30 -9.27
C LEU A 337 -6.12 17.81 -9.19
N LEU A 338 -5.29 18.36 -10.08
CA LEU A 338 -4.94 19.78 -10.16
C LEU A 338 -5.86 20.63 -11.03
N HIS A 339 -6.45 20.08 -12.08
CA HIS A 339 -7.17 20.87 -13.09
C HIS A 339 -8.63 20.46 -13.31
N ASP A 340 -9.05 19.31 -12.81
CA ASP A 340 -10.42 18.81 -12.92
C ASP A 340 -11.11 18.91 -11.56
N ALA A 341 -12.00 19.90 -11.43
CA ALA A 341 -12.72 20.16 -10.19
C ALA A 341 -13.69 19.02 -9.84
N GLU A 342 -14.28 18.35 -10.84
CA GLU A 342 -15.18 17.21 -10.61
C GLU A 342 -14.39 16.02 -10.08
N PHE A 343 -13.26 15.69 -10.73
CA PHE A 343 -12.38 14.63 -10.26
C PHE A 343 -11.83 14.91 -8.86
N ARG A 344 -11.45 16.15 -8.56
CA ARG A 344 -11.01 16.55 -7.22
C ARG A 344 -12.10 16.37 -6.18
N ASN A 345 -13.31 16.87 -6.44
CA ASN A 345 -14.43 16.73 -5.50
C ASN A 345 -14.77 15.26 -5.26
N TRP A 346 -14.72 14.43 -6.31
CA TRP A 346 -14.90 12.98 -6.20
C TRP A 346 -13.78 12.34 -5.34
N TYR A 347 -12.53 12.73 -5.57
CA TYR A 347 -11.38 12.21 -4.82
C TYR A 347 -11.37 12.67 -3.35
N GLU A 348 -11.73 13.91 -3.06
CA GLU A 348 -11.92 14.43 -1.70
C GLU A 348 -13.09 13.75 -0.98
N GLY A 349 -14.11 13.33 -1.73
CA GLY A 349 -15.25 12.57 -1.22
C GLY A 349 -14.90 11.15 -0.74
N GLY A 350 -13.72 10.64 -1.08
CA GLY A 350 -13.23 9.32 -0.66
C GLY A 350 -14.03 8.14 -1.22
N ILE A 351 -13.63 6.93 -0.84
CA ILE A 351 -14.32 5.70 -1.22
C ILE A 351 -15.57 5.57 -0.34
N GLY A 352 -16.73 5.86 -0.94
CA GLY A 352 -18.03 5.74 -0.27
C GLY A 352 -18.20 6.68 0.94
N GLY A 353 -17.47 7.81 1.00
CA GLY A 353 -17.57 8.78 2.10
C GLY A 353 -17.05 8.31 3.46
N MET A 354 -16.41 7.13 3.53
CA MET A 354 -15.93 6.55 4.79
C MET A 354 -14.40 6.38 4.84
N MET A 355 -13.77 6.10 3.70
CA MET A 355 -12.31 6.01 3.58
C MET A 355 -11.78 7.17 2.74
N ASP A 356 -10.86 7.93 3.31
CA ASP A 356 -10.21 9.07 2.66
C ASP A 356 -9.10 8.52 1.78
N ASN A 357 -8.93 9.10 0.61
CA ASN A 357 -7.83 8.70 -0.26
C ASN A 357 -6.50 9.20 0.31
N ASP A 358 -5.40 8.52 -0.02
CA ASP A 358 -4.06 8.77 0.55
C ASP A 358 -3.67 10.24 0.59
N PHE A 359 -3.84 10.97 -0.52
CA PHE A 359 -3.39 12.36 -0.58
C PHE A 359 -4.26 13.28 0.28
N VAL A 360 -5.53 12.93 0.50
CA VAL A 360 -6.41 13.66 1.42
C VAL A 360 -5.93 13.45 2.86
N ILE A 361 -5.57 12.21 3.22
CA ILE A 361 -5.01 11.88 4.53
C ILE A 361 -3.68 12.63 4.74
N LEU A 362 -2.77 12.57 3.78
CA LEU A 362 -1.48 13.26 3.84
C LEU A 362 -1.66 14.78 3.99
N ALA A 363 -2.52 15.37 3.16
CA ALA A 363 -2.82 16.80 3.17
C ALA A 363 -3.39 17.27 4.52
N ASN A 364 -4.44 16.59 5.00
CA ASN A 364 -5.20 17.05 6.16
C ASN A 364 -4.63 16.61 7.51
N GLU A 365 -4.21 15.34 7.64
CA GLU A 365 -3.84 14.76 8.94
C GLU A 365 -2.36 14.96 9.28
N TYR A 366 -1.48 15.03 8.26
CA TYR A 366 -0.03 15.05 8.48
C TYR A 366 0.63 16.38 8.14
N PHE A 367 0.30 16.98 6.99
CA PHE A 367 0.99 18.19 6.53
C PHE A 367 0.23 19.49 6.79
N GLY A 368 -1.10 19.44 6.96
CA GLY A 368 -1.92 20.64 7.14
C GLY A 368 -1.90 21.56 5.91
N VAL A 369 -1.82 20.99 4.71
CA VAL A 369 -1.75 21.71 3.43
C VAL A 369 -2.93 21.35 2.54
N ASN A 370 -3.13 22.11 1.47
CA ASN A 370 -4.16 21.80 0.48
C ASN A 370 -3.81 20.53 -0.31
N LEU A 371 -4.84 19.78 -0.73
CA LEU A 371 -4.69 18.60 -1.58
C LEU A 371 -3.88 18.88 -2.86
N SER A 372 -4.08 20.07 -3.46
CA SER A 372 -3.33 20.50 -4.65
C SER A 372 -1.82 20.60 -4.39
N THR A 373 -1.38 20.94 -3.19
CA THR A 373 0.05 20.99 -2.84
C THR A 373 0.66 19.60 -2.86
N ILE A 374 -0.01 18.61 -2.27
CA ILE A 374 0.45 17.20 -2.30
C ILE A 374 0.47 16.70 -3.74
N ALA A 375 -0.57 17.00 -4.53
CA ALA A 375 -0.63 16.62 -5.94
C ALA A 375 0.49 17.25 -6.79
N GLN A 376 0.87 18.51 -6.53
CA GLN A 376 2.01 19.16 -7.21
C GLN A 376 3.34 18.51 -6.86
N ILE A 377 3.57 18.22 -5.57
CA ILE A 377 4.79 17.53 -5.13
C ILE A 377 4.88 16.16 -5.78
N PHE A 378 3.77 15.42 -5.82
CA PHE A 378 3.73 14.11 -6.46
C PHE A 378 3.94 14.20 -7.99
N LEU A 379 3.34 15.18 -8.68
CA LEU A 379 3.58 15.41 -10.10
C LEU A 379 5.06 15.69 -10.38
N LEU A 380 5.71 16.52 -9.56
CA LEU A 380 7.15 16.77 -9.67
C LEU A 380 7.95 15.48 -9.47
N ALA A 381 7.60 14.66 -8.49
CA ALA A 381 8.24 13.36 -8.27
C ALA A 381 8.05 12.42 -9.47
N CYS A 382 6.87 12.39 -10.08
CA CYS A 382 6.60 11.63 -11.31
C CYS A 382 7.56 12.07 -12.42
N LEU A 383 7.64 13.38 -12.69
CA LEU A 383 8.50 13.94 -13.76
C LEU A 383 9.99 13.66 -13.53
N LEU A 384 10.44 13.64 -12.28
CA LEU A 384 11.83 13.31 -11.93
C LEU A 384 12.15 11.82 -12.04
N THR A 385 11.15 10.94 -11.95
CA THR A 385 11.35 9.49 -11.86
C THR A 385 12.07 8.88 -13.08
N PRO A 386 11.71 9.18 -14.34
CA PRO A 386 12.46 8.71 -15.50
C PRO A 386 13.91 9.22 -15.53
N ALA A 387 14.14 10.47 -15.11
CA ALA A 387 15.49 11.04 -15.02
C ALA A 387 16.32 10.31 -13.96
N ILE A 388 15.74 10.01 -12.79
CA ILE A 388 16.40 9.22 -11.75
C ILE A 388 16.76 7.82 -12.27
N ALA A 389 15.86 7.14 -12.97
CA ALA A 389 16.13 5.83 -13.56
C ALA A 389 17.29 5.88 -14.59
N PHE A 390 17.29 6.90 -15.44
CA PHE A 390 18.36 7.14 -16.41
C PHE A 390 19.70 7.44 -15.72
N LEU A 391 19.72 8.34 -14.74
CA LEU A 391 20.93 8.71 -14.00
C LEU A 391 21.50 7.52 -13.21
N ALA A 392 20.63 6.70 -12.60
CA ALA A 392 21.02 5.48 -11.91
C ALA A 392 21.71 4.49 -12.86
N TRP A 393 21.20 4.33 -14.09
CA TRP A 393 21.86 3.54 -15.12
C TRP A 393 23.18 4.16 -15.61
N ARG A 394 23.14 5.45 -15.98
CA ARG A 394 24.24 6.23 -16.53
C ARG A 394 25.46 6.18 -15.61
N TYR A 395 25.26 6.40 -14.31
CA TYR A 395 26.33 6.49 -13.31
C TYR A 395 26.49 5.22 -12.49
N GLN A 396 25.91 4.09 -12.89
CA GLN A 396 26.03 2.83 -12.18
C GLN A 396 27.50 2.42 -11.88
N PRO A 397 28.46 2.52 -12.83
CA PRO A 397 29.85 2.13 -12.56
C PRO A 397 30.49 3.01 -11.48
N TRP A 398 30.16 4.31 -11.50
CA TRP A 398 30.60 5.27 -10.49
C TRP A 398 29.98 4.95 -9.13
N LEU A 399 28.66 4.72 -9.06
CA LEU A 399 27.95 4.36 -7.82
C LEU A 399 28.51 3.06 -7.21
N LEU A 400 28.79 2.05 -8.03
CA LEU A 400 29.39 0.79 -7.59
C LEU A 400 30.84 0.97 -7.12
N SER A 401 31.62 1.81 -7.79
CA SER A 401 33.00 2.12 -7.37
C SER A 401 33.03 2.91 -6.07
N ALA A 402 32.19 3.95 -5.96
CA ALA A 402 32.05 4.79 -4.78
C ALA A 402 31.59 3.97 -3.57
N SER A 403 30.59 3.10 -3.73
CA SER A 403 30.12 2.20 -2.66
C SER A 403 31.20 1.22 -2.22
N ARG A 404 31.94 0.58 -3.15
CA ARG A 404 33.06 -0.30 -2.77
C ARG A 404 34.16 0.44 -2.00
N LYS A 405 34.56 1.63 -2.45
CA LYS A 405 35.55 2.45 -1.74
C LYS A 405 35.05 2.85 -0.36
N TRP A 406 33.79 3.26 -0.26
CA TRP A 406 33.18 3.63 1.01
C TRP A 406 33.08 2.45 1.98
N LEU A 407 32.85 1.24 1.48
CA LEU A 407 32.86 0.01 2.29
C LEU A 407 34.27 -0.36 2.77
N GLN A 408 35.33 -0.07 2.00
CA GLN A 408 36.71 -0.44 2.33
C GLN A 408 37.41 0.51 3.31
N LEU A 409 36.93 1.75 3.42
CA LEU A 409 37.43 2.78 4.33
C LEU A 409 36.67 2.77 5.66
#